data_AF-A0A9Q5JGK0-F1
#
_entry.id   AF-A0A9Q5JGK0-F1
#
_cell.length_a   1.000
_cell.length_b   1.000
_cell.length_c   1.000
_cell.angle_alpha   90.00
_cell.angle_beta   90.00
_cell.angle_gamma   90.00
#
_symmetry.space_group_name_H-M   'P 1'
#
loop_
_entity.id
_entity.type
_entity.pdbx_description
1 polymer ?
#
loop_
_entity_poly.entity_id
_entity_poly.type
_entity_poly.pdbx_seq_one_letter_code
_entity_poly.pdbx_strand_id
1 'polypeptide(L)'
;MDFWDSLDKFNSLTGVIGFISTLLTLYLSFKTKRKLDIAKEETNFAHSKDEYYGTLSAIDTTLKNATSQNEVIKENSVVILFKTTAKFKGNYPITSKRKDIAKIVKNIEKFKGKQNIKYIDFIEPFEQFFAIFK
;
A
#
# COMPACT_ATOMS: atom_id res chain seq x y z
N MET A 1 7.24 58.12 21.49
CA MET A 1 7.15 56.65 21.61
C MET A 1 8.37 56.24 22.40
N ASP A 2 8.18 55.78 23.64
CA ASP A 2 9.29 55.50 24.55
C ASP A 2 10.06 54.24 24.11
N PHE A 3 11.32 54.16 24.52
CA PHE A 3 12.19 53.02 24.26
C PHE A 3 11.58 51.71 24.78
N TRP A 4 10.95 51.76 25.95
CA TRP A 4 10.26 50.63 26.57
C TRP A 4 9.04 50.15 25.76
N ASP A 5 8.22 51.08 25.25
CA ASP A 5 7.09 50.75 24.35
C ASP A 5 7.56 50.10 23.03
N SER A 6 8.74 50.49 22.55
CA SER A 6 9.31 49.93 21.33
C SER A 6 9.85 48.51 21.56
N LEU A 7 10.45 48.26 22.73
CA LEU A 7 10.91 46.93 23.14
C LEU A 7 9.76 45.95 23.36
N ASP A 8 8.68 46.36 24.02
CA ASP A 8 7.51 45.50 24.26
C ASP A 8 6.81 45.11 22.95
N LYS A 9 6.68 46.05 22.00
CA LYS A 9 6.15 45.75 20.66
C LYS A 9 7.07 44.80 19.88
N PHE A 10 8.38 44.96 19.98
CA PHE A 10 9.34 44.08 19.33
C PHE A 10 9.31 42.66 19.92
N ASN A 11 9.21 42.53 21.24
CA ASN A 11 9.11 41.25 21.94
C ASN A 11 7.80 40.51 21.62
N SER A 12 6.68 41.25 21.58
CA SER A 12 5.39 40.71 21.15
C SER A 12 5.43 40.23 19.68
N LEU A 13 6.00 41.03 18.78
CA LEU A 13 6.13 40.68 17.37
C LEU A 13 7.02 39.45 17.15
N THR A 14 8.17 39.38 17.83
CA THR A 14 9.07 38.22 17.76
C THR A 14 8.45 36.95 18.32
N GLY A 15 7.64 37.05 19.38
CA GLY A 15 6.83 35.92 19.88
C GLY A 15 5.82 35.41 18.84
N VAL A 16 5.11 36.31 18.16
CA VAL A 16 4.16 35.96 17.08
C VAL A 16 4.89 35.32 15.89
N ILE A 17 6.03 35.87 15.47
CA ILE A 17 6.85 35.32 14.39
C ILE A 17 7.37 33.92 14.76
N GLY A 18 7.86 33.74 15.99
CA GLY A 18 8.32 32.45 16.51
C GLY A 18 7.21 31.40 16.52
N PHE A 19 6.00 31.80 16.91
CA PHE A 19 4.82 30.92 16.87
C PHE A 19 4.47 30.48 15.44
N ILE A 20 4.41 31.42 14.48
CA ILE A 20 4.15 31.12 13.07
C ILE A 20 5.24 30.20 12.49
N SER A 21 6.51 30.49 12.79
CA SER A 21 7.64 29.65 12.37
C SER A 21 7.52 28.23 12.92
N THR A 22 7.07 28.08 14.17
CA THR A 22 6.86 26.76 14.78
C THR A 22 5.76 25.98 14.06
N LEU A 23 4.63 26.63 13.74
CA LEU A 23 3.56 26.00 12.97
C LEU A 23 4.02 25.56 11.58
N LEU A 24 4.81 26.41 10.89
CA LEU A 24 5.39 26.07 9.59
C LEU A 24 6.35 24.89 9.67
N THR A 25 7.27 24.89 10.65
CA THR A 25 8.19 23.78 10.90
C THR A 25 7.43 22.49 11.19
N LEU A 26 6.38 22.55 11.99
CA LEU A 26 5.55 21.39 12.32
C LEU A 26 4.85 20.85 11.07
N TYR A 27 4.26 21.73 10.26
CA TYR A 27 3.64 21.37 8.99
C TYR A 27 4.64 20.69 8.03
N LEU A 28 5.84 21.28 7.87
CA LEU A 28 6.90 20.72 7.04
C LEU A 28 7.39 19.37 7.57
N SER A 29 7.51 19.22 8.89
CA SER A 29 7.90 17.97 9.55
C SER A 29 6.90 16.86 9.25
N PHE A 30 5.60 17.11 9.40
CA PHE A 30 4.57 16.11 9.06
C PHE A 30 4.59 15.73 7.58
N LYS A 31 4.77 16.71 6.68
CA LYS A 31 4.85 16.45 5.23
C LYS A 31 6.09 15.65 4.87
N THR A 32 7.23 15.94 5.50
CA THR A 32 8.50 15.24 5.28
C THR A 32 8.42 13.81 5.81
N LYS A 33 7.90 13.61 7.02
CA LYS A 33 7.67 12.28 7.60
C LYS A 33 6.81 11.42 6.68
N ARG A 34 5.69 11.96 6.19
CA ARG A 34 4.81 11.22 5.27
C ARG A 34 5.52 10.82 3.97
N LYS A 35 6.34 11.71 3.39
CA LYS A 35 7.14 11.39 2.19
C LYS A 35 8.19 10.31 2.49
N LEU A 36 8.83 10.39 3.65
CA LEU A 36 9.81 9.41 4.11
C LEU A 36 9.17 8.03 4.28
N ASP A 37 7.99 7.96 4.89
CA ASP A 37 7.25 6.71 5.08
C ASP A 37 6.87 6.07 3.73
N ILE A 38 6.39 6.88 2.76
CA ILE A 38 6.12 6.41 1.39
C ILE A 38 7.39 5.87 0.74
N ALA A 39 8.48 6.64 0.75
CA ALA A 39 9.73 6.24 0.10
C ALA A 39 10.33 4.98 0.73
N LYS A 40 10.28 4.87 2.05
CA LYS A 40 10.72 3.67 2.79
C LYS A 40 9.89 2.46 2.40
N GLU A 41 8.58 2.62 2.31
CA GLU A 41 7.68 1.54 1.91
C GLU A 41 7.91 1.11 0.45
N GLU A 42 8.06 2.06 -0.48
CA GLU A 42 8.39 1.79 -1.89
C GLU A 42 9.73 1.06 -2.04
N THR A 43 10.74 1.47 -1.27
CA THR A 43 12.06 0.82 -1.26
C THR A 43 11.95 -0.62 -0.74
N ASN A 44 11.29 -0.83 0.39
CA ASN A 44 11.06 -2.18 0.94
C ASN A 44 10.25 -3.06 -0.01
N PHE A 45 9.26 -2.46 -0.68
CA PHE A 45 8.44 -3.14 -1.67
C PHE A 45 9.28 -3.60 -2.86
N ALA A 46 10.14 -2.73 -3.39
CA ALA A 46 11.08 -3.09 -4.46
C ALA A 46 12.00 -4.25 -4.06
N HIS A 47 12.51 -4.27 -2.83
CA HIS A 47 13.37 -5.34 -2.34
C HIS A 47 12.65 -6.68 -2.13
N SER A 48 11.38 -6.65 -1.73
CA SER A 48 10.62 -7.88 -1.44
C SER A 48 9.81 -8.37 -2.64
N LYS A 49 9.74 -7.59 -3.72
CA LYS A 49 8.90 -7.85 -4.90
C LYS A 49 9.11 -9.27 -5.44
N ASP A 50 10.36 -9.71 -5.53
CA ASP A 50 10.73 -11.03 -6.06
C ASP A 50 10.20 -12.19 -5.21
N GLU A 51 10.07 -12.01 -3.89
CA GLU A 51 9.51 -13.02 -2.99
C GLU A 51 8.02 -13.25 -3.28
N TYR A 52 7.27 -12.15 -3.46
CA TYR A 52 5.86 -12.21 -3.84
C TYR A 52 5.71 -12.79 -5.25
N TYR A 53 6.54 -12.35 -6.19
CA TYR A 53 6.54 -12.85 -7.56
C TYR A 53 6.78 -14.37 -7.60
N GLY A 54 7.79 -14.88 -6.89
CA GLY A 54 8.08 -16.31 -6.84
C GLY A 54 6.92 -17.13 -6.28
N THR A 55 6.29 -16.65 -5.20
CA THR A 55 5.11 -17.30 -4.60
C THR A 55 3.92 -17.33 -5.57
N LEU A 56 3.65 -16.22 -6.25
CA LEU A 56 2.55 -16.10 -7.20
C LEU A 56 2.82 -16.84 -8.52
N SER A 57 4.07 -16.94 -8.94
CA SER A 57 4.48 -17.70 -10.14
C SER A 57 4.19 -19.19 -10.02
N ALA A 58 4.26 -19.75 -8.80
CA ALA A 58 3.85 -21.13 -8.54
C ALA A 58 2.34 -21.34 -8.76
N ILE A 59 1.53 -20.35 -8.36
CA ILE A 59 0.09 -20.35 -8.63
C ILE A 59 -0.15 -20.22 -10.14
N ASP A 60 0.50 -19.25 -10.80
CA ASP A 60 0.38 -19.03 -12.24
C ASP A 60 0.70 -20.28 -13.07
N THR A 61 1.76 -21.02 -12.70
CA THR A 61 2.11 -22.29 -13.34
C THR A 61 1.03 -23.35 -13.14
N THR A 62 0.41 -23.39 -11.97
CA THR A 62 -0.70 -24.31 -11.68
C THR A 62 -1.95 -23.95 -12.49
N LEU A 63 -2.22 -22.65 -12.67
CA LEU A 63 -3.34 -22.13 -13.47
C LEU A 63 -3.15 -22.41 -14.96
N LYS A 64 -1.93 -22.27 -15.49
CA LYS A 64 -1.62 -22.57 -16.90
C LYS A 64 -1.84 -24.02 -17.28
N ASN A 65 -1.80 -24.94 -16.31
CA ASN A 65 -2.09 -26.35 -16.51
C ASN A 65 -3.59 -26.69 -16.39
N ALA A 66 -4.46 -25.71 -16.10
CA ALA A 66 -5.90 -25.93 -16.06
C ALA A 66 -6.40 -26.32 -17.46
N THR A 67 -7.19 -27.39 -17.53
CA THR A 67 -7.64 -27.97 -18.80
C THR A 67 -8.98 -27.39 -19.25
N SER A 68 -9.71 -26.70 -18.36
CA SER A 68 -11.03 -26.14 -18.64
C SER A 68 -11.27 -24.80 -17.93
N GLN A 69 -11.96 -23.88 -18.60
CA GLN A 69 -12.37 -22.59 -18.01
C GLN A 69 -13.39 -22.74 -16.87
N ASN A 70 -14.07 -23.88 -16.79
CA ASN A 70 -15.00 -24.22 -15.72
C ASN A 70 -14.35 -25.03 -14.59
N GLU A 71 -13.04 -25.32 -14.70
CA GLU A 71 -12.31 -26.03 -13.67
C GLU A 71 -12.33 -25.22 -12.36
N VAL A 72 -12.58 -25.91 -11.25
CA VAL A 72 -12.54 -25.30 -9.93
C VAL A 72 -11.07 -25.16 -9.53
N ILE A 73 -10.68 -23.94 -9.18
CA ILE A 73 -9.32 -23.65 -8.72
C ILE A 73 -9.04 -24.47 -7.46
N LYS A 74 -7.87 -25.13 -7.42
CA LYS A 74 -7.42 -25.86 -6.23
C LYS A 74 -7.44 -24.94 -5.00
N GLU A 75 -8.08 -25.38 -3.93
CA GLU A 75 -8.24 -24.62 -2.68
C GLU A 75 -6.90 -24.08 -2.16
N ASN A 76 -5.82 -24.88 -2.27
CA ASN A 76 -4.49 -24.46 -1.86
C ASN A 76 -4.00 -23.19 -2.58
N SER A 77 -4.26 -23.04 -3.88
CA SER A 77 -3.89 -21.84 -4.65
C SER A 77 -4.63 -20.59 -4.13
N VAL A 78 -5.91 -20.76 -3.80
CA VAL A 78 -6.76 -19.70 -3.25
C VAL A 78 -6.26 -19.29 -1.87
N VAL A 79 -5.93 -20.26 -1.01
CA VAL A 79 -5.38 -20.03 0.33
C VAL A 79 -4.04 -19.30 0.27
N ILE A 80 -3.13 -19.72 -0.63
CA ILE A 80 -1.83 -19.05 -0.81
C ILE A 80 -2.05 -17.61 -1.29
N LEU A 81 -2.91 -17.39 -2.30
CA LEU A 81 -3.21 -16.04 -2.77
C LEU A 81 -3.73 -15.14 -1.65
N PHE A 82 -4.62 -15.65 -0.78
CA PHE A 82 -5.11 -14.90 0.36
C PHE A 82 -4.04 -14.57 1.39
N LYS A 83 -3.18 -15.54 1.73
CA LYS A 83 -2.05 -15.31 2.63
C LYS A 83 -1.10 -14.26 2.06
N THR A 84 -0.78 -14.36 0.77
CA THR A 84 0.08 -13.41 0.07
C THR A 84 -0.54 -12.01 0.04
N THR A 85 -1.85 -11.91 -0.22
CA THR A 85 -2.59 -10.63 -0.22
C THR A 85 -2.63 -10.00 1.18
N ALA A 86 -2.86 -10.80 2.22
CA ALA A 86 -2.84 -10.32 3.61
C ALA A 86 -1.43 -9.86 4.03
N LYS A 87 -0.40 -10.62 3.68
CA LYS A 87 1.01 -10.26 3.90
C LYS A 87 1.36 -8.95 3.19
N PHE A 88 0.92 -8.79 1.93
CA PHE A 88 1.11 -7.55 1.17
C PHE A 88 0.43 -6.34 1.86
N LYS A 89 -0.82 -6.46 2.27
CA LYS A 89 -1.54 -5.40 3.00
C LYS A 89 -0.88 -5.03 4.34
N GLY A 90 -0.39 -6.03 5.07
CA GLY A 90 0.28 -5.83 6.35
C GLY A 90 1.65 -5.15 6.22
N ASN A 91 2.46 -5.60 5.27
CA ASN A 91 3.81 -5.09 5.06
C ASN A 91 3.82 -3.73 4.33
N TYR A 92 2.82 -3.48 3.48
CA TYR A 92 2.76 -2.30 2.62
C TYR A 92 1.41 -1.57 2.76
N PRO A 93 1.12 -0.97 3.93
CA PRO A 93 -0.18 -0.36 4.22
C PRO A 93 -0.47 0.92 3.42
N ILE A 94 0.54 1.64 2.93
CA ILE A 94 0.34 2.84 2.10
C ILE A 94 0.12 2.45 0.64
N THR A 95 0.97 1.56 0.12
CA THR A 95 0.98 1.04 -1.25
C THR A 95 -0.29 0.25 -1.54
N SER A 96 -0.69 -0.65 -0.64
CA SER A 96 -1.93 -1.43 -0.78
C SER A 96 -3.20 -0.59 -0.78
N LYS A 97 -3.14 0.66 -0.29
CA LYS A 97 -4.26 1.62 -0.29
C LYS A 97 -4.24 2.56 -1.49
N ARG A 98 -3.22 2.52 -2.35
CA ARG A 98 -3.24 3.29 -3.61
C ARG A 98 -4.44 2.87 -4.45
N LYS A 99 -5.09 3.81 -5.12
CA LYS A 99 -6.40 3.62 -5.77
C LYS A 99 -6.41 2.47 -6.80
N ASP A 100 -5.34 2.37 -7.58
CA ASP A 100 -5.08 1.32 -8.56
C ASP A 100 -4.95 -0.06 -7.91
N ILE A 101 -4.14 -0.17 -6.85
CA ILE A 101 -3.86 -1.43 -6.15
C ILE A 101 -5.03 -1.86 -5.26
N ALA A 102 -5.66 -0.93 -4.55
CA ALA A 102 -6.74 -1.21 -3.62
C ALA A 102 -7.95 -1.86 -4.30
N LYS A 103 -8.24 -1.47 -5.56
CA LYS A 103 -9.29 -2.10 -6.36
C LYS A 103 -8.96 -3.56 -6.65
N ILE A 104 -7.72 -3.85 -7.02
CA ILE A 104 -7.23 -5.20 -7.33
C ILE A 104 -7.30 -6.08 -6.08
N VAL A 105 -6.76 -5.58 -4.95
CA VAL A 105 -6.82 -6.30 -3.67
C VAL A 105 -8.26 -6.58 -3.24
N LYS A 106 -9.17 -5.62 -3.43
CA LYS A 106 -10.59 -5.81 -3.14
C LYS A 106 -11.23 -6.87 -4.03
N ASN A 107 -10.81 -6.98 -5.30
CA ASN A 107 -11.29 -8.02 -6.19
C ASN A 107 -10.86 -9.42 -5.72
N ILE A 108 -9.63 -9.59 -5.25
CA ILE A 108 -9.18 -10.85 -4.62
C ILE A 108 -10.00 -11.16 -3.37
N GLU A 109 -10.28 -10.16 -2.54
CA GLU A 109 -11.06 -10.34 -1.31
C GLU A 109 -12.50 -10.80 -1.53
N LYS A 110 -13.08 -10.60 -2.73
CA LYS A 110 -14.41 -11.13 -3.08
C LYS A 110 -14.45 -12.66 -3.10
N PHE A 111 -13.31 -13.33 -3.17
CA PHE A 111 -13.24 -14.78 -3.13
C PHE A 111 -13.20 -15.35 -1.70
N LYS A 112 -13.13 -14.49 -0.68
CA LYS A 112 -12.96 -14.91 0.71
C LYS A 112 -14.22 -15.68 1.16
N GLY A 113 -14.01 -16.91 1.63
CA GLY A 113 -15.10 -17.79 2.08
C GLY A 113 -15.88 -18.47 0.96
N LYS A 114 -15.48 -18.30 -0.31
CA LYS A 114 -16.05 -19.10 -1.42
C LYS A 114 -15.34 -20.44 -1.49
N GLN A 115 -16.11 -21.53 -1.46
CA GLN A 115 -15.59 -22.89 -1.55
C GLN A 115 -15.31 -23.33 -2.99
N ASN A 116 -16.08 -22.82 -3.96
CA ASN A 116 -15.93 -23.16 -5.38
C ASN A 116 -15.71 -21.89 -6.20
N ILE A 117 -14.48 -21.67 -6.63
CA ILE A 117 -14.13 -20.55 -7.51
C ILE A 117 -13.74 -21.14 -8.85
N LYS A 118 -14.47 -20.75 -9.90
CA LYS A 118 -14.17 -21.18 -11.26
C LYS A 118 -12.96 -20.45 -11.79
N TYR A 119 -12.21 -21.11 -12.67
CA TYR A 119 -11.06 -20.54 -13.34
C TYR A 119 -11.36 -19.18 -14.00
N ILE A 120 -12.46 -19.10 -14.76
CA ILE A 120 -12.86 -17.87 -15.47
C ILE A 120 -13.08 -16.67 -14.55
N ASP A 121 -13.60 -16.91 -13.34
CA ASP A 121 -13.85 -15.84 -12.37
C ASP A 121 -12.56 -15.43 -11.63
N PHE A 122 -11.59 -16.33 -11.55
CA PHE A 122 -10.37 -16.17 -10.77
C PHE A 122 -9.21 -15.55 -11.55
N ILE A 123 -9.04 -15.94 -12.81
CA ILE A 123 -7.82 -15.68 -13.57
C ILE A 123 -7.55 -14.19 -13.76
N GLU A 124 -8.54 -13.39 -14.15
CA GLU A 124 -8.36 -11.96 -14.37
C GLU A 124 -7.98 -11.22 -13.06
N PRO A 125 -8.72 -11.38 -11.94
CA PRO A 125 -8.30 -10.79 -10.68
C PRO A 125 -6.92 -11.25 -10.21
N PHE A 126 -6.57 -12.52 -10.43
CA PHE A 126 -5.25 -13.06 -10.11
C PHE A 126 -4.16 -12.40 -10.95
N GLU A 127 -4.32 -12.33 -12.28
CA GLU A 127 -3.34 -11.72 -13.19
C GLU A 127 -3.14 -10.24 -12.88
N GLN A 128 -4.22 -9.51 -12.58
CA GLN A 128 -4.14 -8.11 -12.13
C GLN A 128 -3.31 -7.98 -10.84
N PHE A 129 -3.50 -8.90 -9.88
CA PHE A 129 -2.73 -8.90 -8.64
C PHE A 129 -1.27 -9.30 -8.89
N PHE A 130 -1.03 -10.30 -9.74
CA PHE A 130 0.29 -10.77 -10.09
C PHE A 130 1.11 -9.70 -10.81
N ALA A 131 0.48 -8.91 -11.68
CA ALA A 131 1.11 -7.80 -12.40
C ALA A 131 1.66 -6.69 -11.49
N ILE A 132 1.17 -6.56 -10.25
CA ILE A 132 1.73 -5.62 -9.26
C ILE A 132 3.17 -5.99 -8.91
N PHE A 133 3.50 -7.27 -8.97
CA PHE A 133 4.80 -7.84 -8.58
C PHE A 133 5.66 -8.26 -9.77
N LYS A 134 5.19 -8.06 -11.00
CA LYS A 134 5.98 -8.27 -12.21
C LYS A 134 6.74 -6.98 -12.56
#